data_AF-A0A7V9D033-F1
#
_entry.id   AF-A0A7V9D033-F1
#
_cell.length_a   1.000
_cell.length_b   1.000
_cell.length_c   1.000
_cell.angle_alpha   90.00
_cell.angle_beta   90.00
_cell.angle_gamma   90.00
#
_symmetry.space_group_name_H-M   'P 1'
#
loop_
_entity.id
_entity.type
_entity.pdbx_description
1 polymer ?
#
loop_
_entity_poly.entity_id
_entity_poly.type
_entity_poly.pdbx_seq_one_letter_code
_entity_poly.pdbx_strand_id
1 'polypeptide(L)'
;MTQQLEPNSPAGICFSETMAGGFTLGTDDVAEGDRQGKAAGNILAIHCDITVENLDRFVADRDMPGSLAGTVDYPPLGTGLSAERSVFNLFSPADDPKTRLMVYE
;
A
#
# COMPACT_ATOMS: atom_id res chain seq x y z
N MET A 1 -22.44 -27.13 -7.59
CA MET A 1 -22.53 -25.93 -8.44
C MET A 1 -21.12 -25.65 -8.91
N THR A 2 -20.77 -26.12 -10.10
CA THR A 2 -19.41 -26.09 -10.64
C THR A 2 -19.21 -24.76 -11.34
N GLN A 3 -18.35 -23.88 -10.82
CA GLN A 3 -17.98 -22.65 -11.54
C GLN A 3 -17.12 -23.05 -12.73
N GLN A 4 -17.66 -22.86 -13.93
CA GLN A 4 -16.90 -22.87 -15.18
C GLN A 4 -16.03 -21.62 -15.19
N LEU A 5 -14.70 -21.79 -15.17
CA LEU A 5 -13.76 -20.71 -15.45
C LEU A 5 -13.88 -20.39 -16.94
N GLU A 6 -14.44 -19.23 -17.26
CA GLU A 6 -14.50 -18.71 -18.63
C GLU A 6 -13.06 -18.54 -19.16
N PRO A 7 -12.72 -19.12 -20.34
CA PRO A 7 -11.33 -19.22 -20.82
C PRO A 7 -10.69 -17.89 -21.26
N ASN A 8 -11.25 -16.73 -20.88
CA ASN A 8 -10.77 -15.42 -21.32
C ASN A 8 -10.98 -14.29 -20.29
N SER A 9 -11.14 -14.60 -19.00
CA SER A 9 -11.14 -13.57 -17.98
C SER A 9 -9.77 -12.87 -17.94
N PRO A 10 -9.73 -11.53 -17.89
CA PRO A 10 -8.46 -10.80 -17.81
C PRO A 10 -7.67 -11.27 -16.58
N ALA A 11 -6.36 -11.38 -16.74
CA ALA A 11 -5.49 -11.76 -15.63
C ALA A 11 -5.54 -10.68 -14.54
N GLY A 12 -5.81 -11.09 -13.31
CA GLY A 12 -5.73 -10.24 -12.12
C GLY A 12 -4.58 -10.67 -11.21
N ILE A 13 -4.22 -9.80 -10.26
CA ILE A 13 -3.26 -10.11 -9.20
C ILE A 13 -3.80 -9.65 -7.85
N CYS A 14 -3.60 -10.49 -6.83
CA CYS A 14 -3.82 -10.13 -5.44
C CYS A 14 -2.52 -10.39 -4.69
N PHE A 15 -2.14 -9.47 -3.80
CA PHE A 15 -1.00 -9.68 -2.92
C PHE A 15 -1.21 -8.93 -1.61
N SER A 16 -0.58 -9.45 -0.57
CA SER A 16 -0.52 -8.80 0.73
C SER A 16 0.89 -8.27 0.95
N GLU A 17 0.99 -7.05 1.47
CA GLU A 17 2.25 -6.39 1.79
C GLU A 17 2.23 -5.90 3.24
N THR A 18 3.40 -5.91 3.88
CA THR A 18 3.58 -5.28 5.19
C THR A 18 4.80 -4.37 5.13
N MET A 19 4.56 -3.09 5.40
CA MET A 19 5.60 -2.09 5.52
C MET A 19 5.75 -1.74 6.99
N ALA A 20 6.93 -1.96 7.57
CA ALA A 20 7.18 -1.72 8.99
C ALA A 20 8.55 -1.09 9.22
N GLY A 21 8.61 -0.13 10.15
CA GLY A 21 9.82 0.59 10.49
C GLY A 21 9.69 1.32 11.82
N GLY A 22 10.82 1.76 12.37
CA GLY A 22 10.79 2.67 13.50
C GLY A 22 10.12 3.98 13.08
N PHE A 23 9.25 4.50 13.94
CA PHE A 23 8.59 5.78 13.70
C PHE A 23 8.56 6.63 14.97
N THR A 24 8.81 7.92 14.79
CA THR A 24 8.69 8.92 15.85
C THR A 24 8.14 10.22 15.26
N LEU A 25 7.40 10.96 16.08
CA LEU A 25 6.94 12.30 15.72
C LEU A 25 8.03 13.34 16.01
N GLY A 26 8.06 14.42 15.22
CA GLY A 26 8.94 15.57 15.47
C GLY A 26 10.28 15.55 14.73
N THR A 27 10.49 14.63 13.80
CA THR A 27 11.64 14.60 12.88
C THR A 27 11.15 14.42 11.44
N ASP A 28 11.81 15.09 10.49
CA ASP A 28 11.65 14.90 9.05
C ASP A 28 12.77 14.03 8.44
N ASP A 29 13.84 13.77 9.21
CA ASP A 29 14.87 12.80 8.85
C ASP A 29 14.37 11.36 9.09
N VAL A 30 14.29 10.58 8.00
CA VAL A 30 13.82 9.20 7.98
C VAL A 30 14.71 8.26 8.79
N ALA A 31 16.03 8.39 8.69
CA ALA A 31 16.98 7.52 9.38
C ALA A 31 16.97 7.80 10.89
N GLU A 32 16.83 9.06 11.26
CA GLU A 32 16.65 9.46 12.66
C GLU A 32 15.34 8.94 13.23
N GLY A 33 14.25 9.09 12.47
CA GLY A 33 12.93 8.59 12.87
C GLY A 33 12.91 7.08 13.09
N ASP A 34 13.53 6.32 12.20
CA ASP A 34 13.68 4.87 12.33
C ASP A 34 14.48 4.48 13.58
N ARG A 35 15.63 5.13 13.78
CA ARG A 35 16.50 4.85 14.94
C ARG A 35 15.80 5.16 16.27
N GLN A 36 15.20 6.34 16.39
CA GLN A 36 14.51 6.76 17.61
C GLN A 36 13.26 5.91 17.88
N GLY A 37 12.45 5.65 16.85
CA GLY A 37 11.25 4.81 16.97
C GLY A 37 11.59 3.41 17.46
N LYS A 38 12.61 2.77 16.87
CA LYS A 38 13.12 1.48 17.34
C LYS A 38 13.59 1.51 18.78
N ALA A 39 14.34 2.55 19.18
CA ALA A 39 14.81 2.71 20.56
C ALA A 39 13.66 2.87 21.56
N ALA A 40 12.54 3.47 21.14
CA ALA A 40 11.34 3.65 21.95
C ALA A 40 10.37 2.45 21.90
N GLY A 41 10.65 1.41 21.12
CA GLY A 41 9.72 0.30 20.88
C GLY A 41 8.51 0.70 20.01
N ASN A 42 8.60 1.83 19.31
CA ASN A 42 7.57 2.35 18.42
C ASN A 42 7.86 1.89 16.99
N ILE A 43 7.30 0.73 16.64
CA ILE A 43 7.25 0.27 15.26
C ILE A 43 5.91 0.68 14.68
N LEU A 44 5.93 1.51 13.64
CA LEU A 44 4.77 1.75 12.79
C LEU A 44 4.73 0.63 11.75
N ALA A 45 3.61 -0.08 11.66
CA ALA A 45 3.39 -1.08 10.64
C ALA A 45 2.09 -0.80 9.87
N ILE A 46 2.14 -1.00 8.57
CA ILE A 46 0.99 -0.92 7.66
C ILE A 46 0.85 -2.30 7.04
N HIS A 47 -0.35 -2.88 7.14
CA HIS A 47 -0.72 -4.13 6.51
C HIS A 47 -1.71 -3.84 5.40
N CYS A 48 -1.41 -4.27 4.18
CA CYS A 48 -2.24 -4.01 3.02
C CYS A 48 -2.57 -5.30 2.28
N ASP A 49 -3.82 -5.44 1.88
CA ASP A 49 -4.30 -6.40 0.89
C ASP A 49 -4.67 -5.63 -0.37
N ILE A 50 -3.96 -5.89 -1.46
CA ILE A 50 -4.13 -5.21 -2.75
C ILE A 50 -4.79 -6.17 -3.73
N THR A 51 -5.77 -5.67 -4.49
CA THR A 51 -6.41 -6.40 -5.59
C THR A 51 -6.42 -5.57 -6.87
N VAL A 52 -5.92 -6.17 -7.95
CA VAL A 52 -6.00 -5.64 -9.32
C VAL A 52 -6.77 -6.65 -10.16
N GLU A 53 -8.00 -6.31 -10.53
CA GLU A 53 -8.91 -7.21 -11.24
C GLU A 53 -8.51 -7.45 -12.71
N ASN A 54 -7.83 -6.47 -13.32
CA ASN A 54 -7.39 -6.53 -14.71
C ASN A 54 -6.02 -5.87 -14.86
N LEU A 55 -4.98 -6.69 -14.94
CA LEU A 55 -3.60 -6.25 -14.99
C LEU A 55 -3.29 -5.47 -16.27
N ASP A 56 -3.81 -5.91 -17.42
CA ASP A 56 -3.58 -5.22 -18.70
C ASP A 56 -4.11 -3.79 -18.65
N ARG A 57 -5.32 -3.60 -18.12
CA ARG A 57 -5.93 -2.29 -17.98
C ARG A 57 -5.22 -1.44 -16.93
N PHE A 58 -4.81 -2.04 -15.81
CA PHE A 58 -4.07 -1.36 -14.76
C PHE A 58 -2.71 -0.82 -15.23
N VAL A 59 -2.02 -1.54 -16.13
CA VAL A 59 -0.75 -1.09 -16.72
C VAL A 59 -0.97 -0.04 -17.81
N ALA A 60 -2.02 -0.20 -18.61
CA ALA A 60 -2.30 0.68 -19.76
C ALA A 60 -2.93 2.02 -19.37
N ASP A 61 -3.71 2.06 -18.29
CA ASP A 61 -4.49 3.22 -17.86
C ASP A 61 -4.09 3.65 -16.44
N ARG A 62 -3.52 4.84 -16.34
CA ARG A 62 -2.98 5.39 -15.07
C ARG A 62 -4.09 5.85 -14.12
N ASP A 63 -5.29 6.07 -14.63
CA ASP A 63 -6.45 6.52 -13.87
C ASP A 63 -7.28 5.33 -13.35
N MET A 64 -6.80 4.10 -13.55
CA MET A 64 -7.42 2.86 -13.09
C MET A 64 -6.66 2.29 -11.87
N PRO A 65 -6.95 2.77 -10.65
CA PRO A 65 -6.32 2.23 -9.45
C PRO A 65 -6.78 0.80 -9.16
N GLY A 66 -5.91 0.04 -8.50
CA GLY A 66 -6.29 -1.18 -7.80
C GLY A 66 -7.02 -0.84 -6.50
N SER A 67 -7.74 -1.81 -5.94
CA SER A 67 -8.30 -1.66 -4.61
C SER A 67 -7.28 -2.04 -3.56
N LEU A 68 -7.32 -1.32 -2.44
CA LEU A 68 -6.54 -1.61 -1.25
C LEU A 68 -7.49 -1.75 -0.07
N ALA A 69 -7.19 -2.67 0.83
CA ALA A 69 -7.71 -2.67 2.19
C ALA A 69 -6.51 -2.76 3.12
N GLY A 70 -6.54 -2.04 4.24
CA GLY A 70 -5.39 -2.08 5.12
C GLY A 70 -5.65 -1.60 6.54
N THR A 71 -4.74 -2.01 7.41
CA THR A 71 -4.72 -1.61 8.81
C THR A 71 -3.37 -1.03 9.18
N VAL A 72 -3.37 -0.12 10.14
CA VAL A 72 -2.16 0.49 10.70
C VAL A 72 -2.02 0.09 12.16
N ASP A 73 -0.82 -0.34 12.52
CA ASP A 73 -0.39 -0.57 13.89
C ASP A 73 0.61 0.53 14.29
N TYR A 74 0.29 1.24 15.36
CA TYR A 74 1.21 2.19 15.98
C TYR A 74 1.01 2.14 17.50
N PRO A 75 1.93 1.53 18.27
CA PRO A 75 1.71 1.24 19.69
C PRO A 75 1.19 2.43 20.53
N PRO A 76 1.63 3.68 20.31
CA PRO A 76 1.09 4.83 21.04
C PRO A 76 -0.39 5.16 20.75
N LEU A 77 -0.95 4.73 19.62
CA LEU A 77 -2.35 4.96 19.22
C LEU A 77 -3.20 3.69 19.24
N GLY A 78 -2.60 2.51 19.05
CA GLY A 78 -3.27 1.22 19.03
C GLY A 78 -2.84 0.33 17.85
N THR A 79 -3.54 -0.80 17.71
CA THR A 79 -3.31 -1.79 16.65
C THR A 79 -4.61 -2.02 15.88
N GLY A 80 -4.51 -2.32 14.58
CA GLY A 80 -5.66 -2.61 13.72
C GLY A 80 -6.47 -1.37 13.35
N LEU A 81 -5.84 -0.20 13.28
CA LEU A 81 -6.52 1.03 12.88
C LEU A 81 -6.90 0.93 11.39
N SER A 82 -8.20 0.87 11.07
CA SER A 82 -8.68 0.68 9.70
C SER A 82 -8.54 1.96 8.87
N ALA A 83 -8.03 1.83 7.64
CA ALA A 83 -8.18 2.88 6.63
C ALA A 83 -9.53 2.71 5.91
N GLU A 84 -10.37 3.75 5.88
CA GLU A 84 -11.73 3.68 5.30
C GLU A 84 -11.78 4.02 3.80
N ARG A 85 -10.73 4.64 3.26
CA ARG A 85 -10.54 4.95 1.84
C ARG A 85 -9.13 4.51 1.48
N SER A 86 -9.02 3.78 0.38
CA SER A 86 -7.83 2.99 0.11
C SER A 86 -7.63 2.86 -1.40
N VAL A 87 -6.83 3.77 -1.94
CA VAL A 87 -6.42 3.79 -3.35
C VAL A 87 -5.02 3.21 -3.45
N PHE A 88 -4.83 2.23 -4.34
CA PHE A 88 -3.50 1.78 -4.74
C PHE A 88 -3.24 2.12 -6.20
N ASN A 89 -2.22 2.94 -6.46
CA ASN A 89 -1.79 3.30 -7.81
C ASN A 89 -0.26 3.17 -7.95
N LEU A 90 0.20 2.42 -8.94
CA LEU A 90 1.63 2.20 -9.21
C LEU A 90 2.25 3.20 -10.20
N PHE A 91 1.42 3.94 -10.93
CA PHE A 91 1.87 4.76 -12.05
C PHE A 91 1.43 6.21 -11.92
N SER A 92 1.29 6.72 -10.70
CA SER A 92 0.96 8.13 -10.49
C SER A 92 2.06 9.06 -11.05
N PRO A 93 1.69 10.23 -11.62
CA PRO A 93 2.66 11.21 -12.08
C PRO A 93 3.61 11.67 -10.97
N ALA A 94 4.90 11.80 -11.32
CA ALA A 94 5.92 12.42 -10.49
C ALA A 94 6.42 13.69 -11.17
N ASP A 95 7.10 14.56 -10.42
CA ASP A 95 7.72 15.78 -10.99
C ASP A 95 8.79 15.45 -12.03
N ASP A 96 9.53 14.35 -11.84
CA ASP A 96 10.46 13.81 -12.83
C ASP A 96 9.71 12.89 -13.83
N PRO A 97 9.68 13.21 -15.14
CA PRO A 97 9.00 12.41 -16.15
C PRO A 97 9.52 10.97 -16.29
N LYS A 98 10.76 10.69 -15.83
CA LYS A 98 11.36 9.35 -15.84
C LYS A 98 10.98 8.50 -14.63
N THR A 99 10.32 9.09 -13.65
CA THR A 99 9.92 8.44 -12.39
C THR A 99 8.40 8.29 -12.34
N ARG A 100 7.91 7.35 -11.55
CA ARG A 100 6.49 7.15 -11.22
C ARG A 100 6.38 6.99 -9.72
N LEU A 101 5.29 7.49 -9.15
CA LEU A 101 4.99 7.30 -7.74
C LEU A 101 4.13 6.04 -7.57
N MET A 102 4.48 5.26 -6.54
CA MET A 102 3.61 4.25 -5.97
C MET A 102 2.87 4.90 -4.80
N VAL A 103 1.55 5.03 -4.92
CA VAL A 103 0.69 5.78 -4.01
C VAL A 103 -0.23 4.82 -3.26
N TYR A 104 -0.25 5.00 -1.93
CA TYR A 104 -1.15 4.38 -0.99
C TYR A 104 -1.90 5.53 -0.30
N GLU A 105 -3.21 5.67 -0.53
CA GLU A 105 -4.07 6.73 0.06
C GLU A 105 -5.24 6.15 0.82
#